data_AF-A0A957QQM7-F1
#
_entry.id   AF-A0A957QQM7-F1
#
_cell.length_a   1.000
_cell.length_b   1.000
_cell.length_c   1.000
_cell.angle_alpha   90.00
_cell.angle_beta   90.00
_cell.angle_gamma   90.00
#
_symmetry.space_group_name_H-M   'P 1'
#
loop_
_entity.id
_entity.type
_entity.pdbx_description
1 polymer ?
#
loop_
_entity_poly.entity_id
_entity_poly.type
_entity_poly.pdbx_seq_one_letter_code
_entity_poly.pdbx_strand_id
1 'polypeptide(L)'
;MDRFRTYLSEFPDKPSAGLTLFQASQAEIQQFLAICQTRGIQLQHIQASTLALTKEIDGEKQLFLLEQDLPLAQFELVAARLIEQIIYPLWFAHQPICFFSHLPESNYREKQFSPDAIHDAYDAVLSYLLFEQMLNLLDQRNQTWLSPAGLPAPPDREAQPLPPLTPRPRPYPYDDDLDPMQRRAKDTVRGPVRVLAP
;
A
#
# COMPACT_ATOMS: atom_id res chain seq x y z
N MET A 1 17.24 -6.30 -0.11
CA MET A 1 18.02 -5.84 1.05
C MET A 1 18.21 -4.32 1.08
N ASP A 2 18.33 -3.64 -0.06
CA ASP A 2 18.58 -2.18 -0.10
C ASP A 2 17.39 -1.29 0.24
N ARG A 3 16.15 -1.74 0.00
CA ARG A 3 14.96 -0.89 0.09
C ARG A 3 14.78 -0.16 1.43
N PHE A 4 14.79 -0.85 2.57
CA PHE A 4 14.63 -0.18 3.87
C PHE A 4 15.75 0.81 4.15
N ARG A 5 16.98 0.51 3.69
CA ARG A 5 18.11 1.44 3.84
C ARG A 5 17.92 2.69 2.99
N THR A 6 17.37 2.54 1.77
CA THR A 6 17.02 3.65 0.87
C THR A 6 15.91 4.52 1.47
N TYR A 7 14.80 3.93 1.92
CA TYR A 7 13.72 4.70 2.55
C TYR A 7 14.20 5.44 3.80
N LEU A 8 14.92 4.75 4.70
CA LEU A 8 15.43 5.37 5.92
C LEU A 8 16.56 6.37 5.67
N SER A 9 17.22 6.36 4.50
CA SER A 9 18.18 7.42 4.14
C SER A 9 17.50 8.68 3.62
N GLU A 10 16.33 8.55 3.00
CA GLU A 10 15.50 9.69 2.56
C GLU A 10 14.61 10.23 3.67
N PHE A 11 14.38 9.46 4.72
CA PHE A 11 13.51 9.81 5.84
C PHE A 11 13.79 11.19 6.47
N PRO A 12 15.06 11.61 6.72
CA PRO A 12 15.34 12.94 7.26
C PRO A 12 14.87 14.07 6.34
N ASP A 13 14.91 13.85 5.02
CA ASP A 13 14.57 14.84 4.00
C ASP A 13 13.08 14.81 3.62
N LYS A 14 12.39 13.69 3.89
CA LYS A 14 10.95 13.49 3.65
C LYS A 14 10.25 12.93 4.90
N PRO A 15 10.23 13.65 6.02
CA PRO A 15 9.72 13.14 7.30
C PRO A 15 8.22 12.85 7.32
N SER A 16 7.46 13.25 6.28
CA SER A 16 6.02 13.00 6.16
C SER A 16 5.67 11.76 5.34
N ALA A 17 6.62 11.13 4.66
CA ALA A 17 6.38 9.96 3.82
C ALA A 17 6.51 8.70 4.67
N GLY A 18 5.42 7.97 4.86
CA GLY A 18 5.45 6.66 5.50
C GLY A 18 5.79 5.53 4.51
N LEU A 19 5.67 4.28 4.97
CA LEU A 19 5.95 3.09 4.17
C LEU A 19 4.90 2.02 4.41
N THR A 20 4.24 1.58 3.35
CA THR A 20 3.29 0.45 3.40
C THR A 20 3.97 -0.80 2.85
N LEU A 21 3.94 -1.91 3.59
CA LEU A 21 4.48 -3.20 3.19
C LEU A 21 3.47 -4.32 3.43
N PHE A 22 3.04 -5.00 2.36
CA PHE A 22 2.21 -6.21 2.45
C PHE A 22 3.06 -7.48 2.41
N GLN A 23 2.54 -8.55 3.01
CA GLN A 23 3.22 -9.84 3.22
C GLN A 23 4.61 -9.67 3.88
N ALA A 24 4.71 -8.73 4.81
CA ALA A 24 5.90 -8.49 5.60
C ALA A 24 6.21 -9.73 6.45
N SER A 25 7.38 -10.33 6.27
CA SER A 25 7.82 -11.42 7.14
C SER A 25 8.33 -10.89 8.48
N GLN A 26 8.31 -11.73 9.52
CA GLN A 26 8.88 -11.36 10.83
C GLN A 26 10.35 -10.92 10.71
N ALA A 27 11.12 -11.57 9.84
CA ALA A 27 12.51 -11.20 9.60
C ALA A 27 12.65 -9.77 9.04
N GLU A 28 11.75 -9.35 8.15
CA GLU A 28 11.76 -8.01 7.56
C GLU A 28 11.37 -6.93 8.58
N ILE A 29 10.39 -7.23 9.44
CA ILE A 29 10.00 -6.34 10.54
C ILE A 29 11.18 -6.14 11.50
N GLN A 30 11.79 -7.23 11.96
CA GLN A 30 12.94 -7.18 12.86
C GLN A 30 14.14 -6.47 12.23
N GLN A 31 14.36 -6.67 10.93
CA GLN A 31 15.39 -5.96 10.20
C GLN A 31 15.11 -4.45 10.16
N PHE A 32 13.87 -4.03 9.89
CA PHE A 32 13.49 -2.62 9.86
C PHE A 32 13.70 -1.95 11.23
N LEU A 33 13.27 -2.61 12.31
CA LEU A 33 13.48 -2.16 13.69
C LEU A 33 14.98 -2.01 14.01
N ALA A 34 15.79 -3.01 13.67
CA ALA A 34 17.23 -2.99 13.91
C ALA A 34 17.93 -1.83 13.16
N ILE A 35 17.53 -1.56 11.92
CA ILE A 35 18.08 -0.43 11.15
C ILE A 35 17.71 0.91 11.81
N CYS A 36 16.46 1.09 12.25
CA CYS A 36 16.02 2.30 12.94
C CYS A 36 16.83 2.52 14.23
N GLN A 37 17.00 1.48 15.04
CA GLN A 37 17.80 1.52 16.27
C GLN A 37 19.27 1.88 15.98
N THR A 38 19.87 1.28 14.94
CA THR A 38 21.27 1.53 14.57
C THR A 38 21.49 2.98 14.12
N ARG A 39 20.46 3.60 13.53
CA ARG A 39 20.48 4.99 13.06
C ARG A 39 20.03 6.01 14.11
N GLY A 40 19.67 5.57 15.32
CA GLY A 40 19.14 6.45 16.36
C GLY A 40 17.79 7.08 16.00
N ILE A 41 17.02 6.47 15.09
CA ILE A 41 15.68 6.92 14.74
C ILE A 41 14.74 6.47 15.86
N GLN A 42 14.09 7.44 16.51
CA GLN A 42 13.03 7.14 17.47
C GLN A 42 11.84 6.54 16.74
N LEU A 43 11.50 5.30 17.11
CA LEU A 43 10.41 4.56 16.51
C LEU A 43 9.51 3.97 17.59
N GLN A 44 8.21 4.17 17.43
CA GLN A 44 7.18 3.51 18.23
C GLN A 44 6.59 2.35 17.42
N HIS A 45 6.77 1.13 17.92
CA HIS A 45 6.21 -0.08 17.31
C HIS A 45 4.92 -0.46 18.01
N ILE A 46 3.84 -0.55 17.25
CA ILE A 46 2.50 -0.87 17.72
C ILE A 46 2.03 -2.11 16.94
N GLN A 47 1.66 -3.15 17.66
CA GLN A 47 1.10 -4.36 17.08
C GLN A 47 -0.43 -4.30 17.18
N ALA A 48 -1.14 -4.68 16.12
CA ALA A 48 -2.60 -4.67 16.11
C ALA A 48 -3.17 -5.53 17.25
N SER A 49 -2.54 -6.66 17.56
CA SER A 49 -2.90 -7.53 18.68
C SER A 49 -2.77 -6.87 20.07
N THR A 50 -1.92 -5.86 20.22
CA THR A 50 -1.65 -5.19 21.51
C THR A 50 -2.30 -3.81 21.62
N LEU A 51 -3.09 -3.40 20.62
CA LEU A 51 -3.68 -2.07 20.52
C LEU A 51 -4.39 -1.61 21.82
N ALA A 52 -5.09 -2.52 22.50
CA ALA A 52 -5.79 -2.23 23.76
C ALA A 52 -4.89 -1.72 24.90
N LEU A 53 -3.57 -1.91 24.81
CA LEU A 53 -2.57 -1.54 25.80
C LEU A 53 -1.80 -0.26 25.43
N THR A 54 -2.07 0.31 24.26
CA THR A 54 -1.29 1.42 23.75
C THR A 54 -1.72 2.71 24.43
N LYS A 55 -0.76 3.42 25.05
CA LYS A 55 -1.00 4.75 25.65
C LYS A 55 -1.17 5.80 24.58
N GLU A 56 -1.71 6.96 24.98
CA GLU A 56 -1.82 8.16 24.15
C GLU A 56 -0.52 8.42 23.38
N ILE A 57 -0.69 8.77 22.11
CA ILE A 57 0.42 9.10 21.21
C ILE A 57 0.93 10.48 21.60
N ASP A 58 2.17 10.53 22.09
CA ASP A 58 2.83 11.79 22.44
C ASP A 58 3.29 12.54 21.17
N GLY A 59 3.23 13.86 21.22
CA GLY A 59 3.34 14.77 20.07
C GLY A 59 4.75 14.98 19.52
N GLU A 60 5.76 14.28 20.03
CA GLU A 60 7.12 14.37 19.51
C GLU A 60 7.22 13.74 18.11
N LYS A 61 8.04 14.33 17.23
CA LYS A 61 8.26 13.81 15.87
C LYS A 61 8.99 12.47 15.92
N GLN A 62 8.23 11.38 15.92
CA GLN A 62 8.73 10.02 15.89
C GLN A 62 8.16 9.25 14.70
N LEU A 63 8.84 8.16 14.33
CA LEU A 63 8.38 7.24 13.29
C LEU A 63 7.47 6.18 13.92
N PHE A 64 6.32 5.89 13.31
CA PHE A 64 5.43 4.84 13.82
C PHE A 64 5.48 3.62 12.92
N LEU A 65 5.60 2.44 13.53
CA LEU A 65 5.40 1.18 12.84
C LEU A 65 4.13 0.53 13.36
N LEU A 66 3.12 0.45 12.51
CA LEU A 66 1.89 -0.30 12.74
C LEU A 66 2.04 -1.68 12.11
N GLU A 67 2.19 -2.69 12.95
CA GLU A 67 2.24 -4.09 12.53
C GLU A 67 0.84 -4.70 12.59
N GLN A 68 0.34 -5.15 11.45
CA GLN A 68 -0.90 -5.90 11.32
C GLN A 68 -0.57 -7.40 11.43
N ASP A 69 -0.56 -7.92 12.66
CA ASP A 69 -0.18 -9.30 13.03
C ASP A 69 -1.37 -10.26 13.24
N LEU A 70 -2.59 -9.75 13.10
CA LEU A 70 -3.81 -10.52 13.32
C LEU A 70 -4.33 -11.18 12.02
N PRO A 71 -5.09 -12.29 12.11
CA PRO A 71 -5.92 -12.74 11.00
C PRO A 71 -6.92 -11.66 10.57
N LEU A 72 -7.29 -11.60 9.28
CA LEU A 72 -8.14 -10.52 8.72
C LEU A 72 -9.42 -10.29 9.54
N ALA A 73 -10.16 -11.36 9.84
CA ALA A 73 -11.42 -11.28 10.60
C ALA A 73 -11.23 -10.67 12.00
N GLN A 74 -10.10 -10.92 12.67
CA GLN A 74 -9.80 -10.32 13.97
C GLN A 74 -9.32 -8.88 13.82
N PHE A 75 -8.56 -8.60 12.76
CA PHE A 75 -8.08 -7.27 12.47
C PHE A 75 -9.23 -6.29 12.18
N GLU A 76 -10.26 -6.74 11.47
CA GLU A 76 -11.47 -5.95 11.19
C GLU A 76 -12.16 -5.46 12.47
N LEU A 77 -12.13 -6.26 13.54
CA LEU A 77 -12.71 -5.89 14.84
C LEU A 77 -11.93 -4.79 15.56
N VAL A 78 -10.64 -4.63 15.25
CA VAL A 78 -9.77 -3.61 15.88
C VAL A 78 -9.43 -2.45 14.96
N ALA A 79 -9.69 -2.58 13.65
CA ALA A 79 -9.34 -1.59 12.64
C ALA A 79 -9.97 -0.21 12.92
N ALA A 80 -11.25 -0.17 13.30
CA ALA A 80 -11.92 1.08 13.64
C ALA A 80 -11.19 1.84 14.76
N ARG A 81 -10.80 1.14 15.83
CA ARG A 81 -10.04 1.73 16.93
C ARG A 81 -8.65 2.15 16.50
N LEU A 82 -7.97 1.35 15.68
CA LEU A 82 -6.65 1.68 15.15
C LEU A 82 -6.70 2.95 14.30
N ILE A 83 -7.75 3.11 13.50
CA ILE A 83 -7.97 4.31 12.69
C ILE A 83 -8.18 5.53 13.58
N GLU A 84 -9.12 5.44 14.51
CA GLU A 84 -9.52 6.57 15.36
C GLU A 84 -8.43 6.99 16.35
N GLN A 85 -7.76 6.01 16.98
CA GLN A 85 -6.82 6.27 18.08
C GLN A 85 -5.38 6.47 17.61
N ILE A 86 -5.05 5.98 16.40
CA ILE A 86 -3.68 6.02 15.90
C ILE A 86 -3.61 6.71 14.54
N ILE A 87 -4.23 6.17 13.51
CA ILE A 87 -3.99 6.65 12.13
C ILE A 87 -4.42 8.10 11.96
N TYR A 88 -5.63 8.47 12.42
CA TYR A 88 -6.09 9.85 12.30
C TYR A 88 -5.21 10.83 13.08
N PRO A 89 -4.94 10.64 14.38
CA PRO A 89 -4.02 11.51 15.13
C PRO A 89 -2.67 11.70 14.42
N LEU A 90 -2.04 10.61 13.98
CA LEU A 90 -0.76 10.65 13.28
C LEU A 90 -0.85 11.37 11.94
N TRP A 91 -1.90 11.12 11.17
CA TRP A 91 -2.11 11.72 9.85
C TRP A 91 -2.30 13.25 9.95
N PHE A 92 -3.13 13.71 10.90
CA PHE A 92 -3.34 15.13 11.17
C PHE A 92 -2.09 15.81 11.76
N ALA A 93 -1.30 15.10 12.57
CA ALA A 93 -0.01 15.59 13.07
C ALA A 93 1.11 15.57 12.01
N HIS A 94 0.81 15.10 10.80
CA HIS A 94 1.77 14.87 9.72
C HIS A 94 2.94 13.97 10.10
N GLN A 95 2.69 13.00 10.98
CA GLN A 95 3.68 12.02 11.38
C GLN A 95 3.71 10.85 10.39
N PRO A 96 4.90 10.30 10.09
CA PRO A 96 5.07 9.21 9.15
C PRO A 96 4.61 7.89 9.76
N ILE A 97 3.79 7.15 9.00
CA ILE A 97 3.21 5.87 9.42
C ILE A 97 3.77 4.76 8.53
N CYS A 98 4.54 3.85 9.10
CA CYS A 98 4.90 2.60 8.46
C CYS A 98 3.82 1.56 8.75
N PHE A 99 3.08 1.07 7.75
CA PHE A 99 2.08 0.02 7.92
C PHE A 99 2.59 -1.30 7.33
N PHE A 100 2.90 -2.28 8.19
CA PHE A 100 3.43 -3.57 7.78
C PHE A 100 2.40 -4.64 8.07
N SER A 101 1.96 -5.35 7.04
CA SER A 101 0.97 -6.39 7.14
C SER A 101 1.55 -7.75 6.78
N HIS A 102 1.22 -8.77 7.58
CA HIS A 102 1.53 -10.17 7.26
C HIS A 102 0.61 -10.74 6.17
N LEU A 103 -0.48 -10.06 5.83
CA LEU A 103 -1.46 -10.46 4.83
C LEU A 103 -1.14 -9.84 3.45
N PRO A 104 -1.59 -10.48 2.35
CA PRO A 104 -1.52 -9.88 1.02
C PRO A 104 -2.49 -8.72 0.88
N GLU A 105 -2.17 -7.80 -0.02
CA GLU A 105 -3.01 -6.63 -0.33
C GLU A 105 -4.43 -7.02 -0.78
N SER A 106 -4.54 -8.11 -1.54
CA SER A 106 -5.81 -8.64 -2.06
C SER A 106 -6.84 -8.92 -0.96
N ASN A 107 -6.40 -9.37 0.21
CA ASN A 107 -7.27 -9.65 1.35
C ASN A 107 -8.05 -8.41 1.80
N TYR A 108 -7.54 -7.23 1.52
CA TYR A 108 -8.16 -5.98 1.92
C TYR A 108 -9.03 -5.35 0.84
N ARG A 109 -8.72 -5.61 -0.44
CA ARG A 109 -9.40 -4.97 -1.59
C ARG A 109 -10.51 -5.81 -2.21
N GLU A 110 -10.58 -7.11 -1.96
CA GLU A 110 -11.49 -8.02 -2.66
C GLU A 110 -12.95 -8.04 -2.15
N LYS A 111 -13.28 -7.32 -1.06
CA LYS A 111 -14.66 -7.30 -0.56
C LYS A 111 -15.55 -6.44 -1.46
N GLN A 112 -16.37 -7.08 -2.28
CA GLN A 112 -17.48 -6.44 -3.00
C GLN A 112 -18.74 -6.56 -2.15
N PHE A 113 -19.34 -5.43 -1.76
CA PHE A 113 -20.65 -5.42 -1.13
C PHE A 113 -21.74 -5.32 -2.18
N SER A 114 -22.73 -6.22 -2.10
CA SER A 114 -24.00 -6.00 -2.80
C SER A 114 -24.70 -4.80 -2.15
N PRO A 115 -25.30 -3.88 -2.91
CA PRO A 115 -26.09 -2.77 -2.37
C PRO A 115 -27.15 -3.22 -1.36
N ASP A 116 -27.74 -4.41 -1.58
CA ASP A 116 -28.79 -4.96 -0.71
C ASP A 116 -28.24 -5.38 0.67
N ALA A 117 -26.95 -5.72 0.76
CA ALA A 117 -26.32 -6.14 2.01
C ALA A 117 -26.12 -4.98 3.01
N ILE A 118 -26.26 -3.73 2.57
CA ILE A 118 -26.09 -2.55 3.42
C ILE A 118 -27.15 -2.48 4.51
N HIS A 119 -28.38 -2.91 4.21
CA HIS A 119 -29.48 -2.87 5.16
C HIS A 119 -29.44 -4.00 6.18
N ASP A 120 -28.88 -5.16 5.81
CA ASP A 120 -28.84 -6.34 6.66
C ASP A 120 -27.55 -6.45 7.50
N ALA A 121 -26.47 -5.79 7.07
CA ALA A 121 -25.14 -5.91 7.68
C ALA A 121 -24.44 -4.55 7.86
N TYR A 122 -25.16 -3.55 8.37
CA TYR A 122 -24.66 -2.18 8.54
C TYR A 122 -23.28 -2.11 9.22
N ASP A 123 -23.07 -2.82 10.34
CA ASP A 123 -21.80 -2.81 11.07
C ASP A 123 -20.63 -3.37 10.24
N ALA A 124 -20.90 -4.38 9.41
CA ALA A 124 -19.90 -4.96 8.52
C ALA A 124 -19.53 -4.01 7.37
N VAL A 125 -20.52 -3.29 6.84
CA VAL A 125 -20.30 -2.25 5.81
C VAL A 125 -19.50 -1.09 6.39
N LEU A 126 -19.86 -0.60 7.58
CA LEU A 126 -19.12 0.48 8.23
C LEU A 126 -17.66 0.08 8.51
N SER A 127 -17.45 -1.14 9.04
CA SER A 127 -16.10 -1.66 9.28
C SER A 127 -15.28 -1.73 7.99
N TYR A 128 -15.88 -2.16 6.88
CA TYR A 128 -15.22 -2.16 5.58
C TYR A 128 -14.89 -0.76 5.07
N LEU A 129 -15.82 0.19 5.15
CA LEU A 129 -15.58 1.56 4.69
C LEU A 129 -14.45 2.23 5.48
N LEU A 130 -14.40 2.02 6.79
CA LEU A 130 -13.29 2.46 7.63
C LEU A 130 -11.97 1.83 7.17
N PHE A 131 -11.99 0.54 6.85
CA PHE A 131 -10.84 -0.18 6.35
C PHE A 131 -10.33 0.38 5.01
N GLU A 132 -11.25 0.64 4.08
CA GLU A 132 -10.93 1.25 2.80
C GLU A 132 -10.34 2.65 2.98
N GLN A 133 -10.93 3.45 3.87
CA GLN A 133 -10.44 4.78 4.19
C GLN A 133 -9.03 4.74 4.78
N MET A 134 -8.73 3.79 5.67
CA MET A 134 -7.38 3.57 6.18
C MET A 134 -6.39 3.32 5.04
N LEU A 135 -6.67 2.38 4.15
CA LEU A 135 -5.77 2.06 3.04
C LEU A 135 -5.58 3.26 2.13
N ASN A 136 -6.65 3.99 1.82
CA ASN A 136 -6.59 5.20 1.00
C ASN A 136 -5.71 6.28 1.67
N LEU A 137 -5.81 6.47 2.99
CA LEU A 137 -4.95 7.42 3.72
C LEU A 137 -3.48 7.00 3.69
N LEU A 138 -3.22 5.70 3.88
CA LEU A 138 -1.87 5.14 3.82
C LEU A 138 -1.31 5.28 2.39
N ASP A 139 -2.06 4.94 1.34
CA ASP A 139 -1.64 5.03 -0.06
C ASP A 139 -1.33 6.47 -0.51
N GLN A 140 -2.07 7.46 0.00
CA GLN A 140 -1.82 8.87 -0.33
C GLN A 140 -0.53 9.42 0.29
N ARG A 141 -0.10 8.88 1.43
CA ARG A 141 1.02 9.40 2.23
C ARG A 141 2.26 8.52 2.18
N ASN A 142 2.10 7.24 1.90
CA ASN A 142 3.15 6.26 1.99
C ASN A 142 3.68 5.88 0.61
N GLN A 143 4.94 5.48 0.59
CA GLN A 143 5.43 4.66 -0.50
C GLN A 143 4.92 3.24 -0.26
N THR A 144 4.25 2.62 -1.23
CA THR A 144 3.73 1.24 -1.10
C THR A 144 4.69 0.25 -1.76
N TRP A 145 5.17 -0.73 -0.99
CA TRP A 145 6.06 -1.80 -1.44
C TRP A 145 5.44 -3.18 -1.21
N LEU A 146 5.77 -4.13 -2.09
CA LEU A 146 5.42 -5.55 -1.93
C LEU A 146 6.62 -6.32 -1.39
N SER A 147 6.42 -7.25 -0.45
CA SER A 147 7.51 -8.12 0.02
C SER A 147 7.98 -9.05 -1.10
N PRO A 148 9.30 -9.33 -1.24
CA PRO A 148 9.81 -10.33 -2.17
C PRO A 148 9.22 -11.71 -1.94
N ALA A 149 8.84 -12.04 -0.70
CA ALA A 149 8.20 -13.30 -0.36
C ALA A 149 6.74 -13.38 -0.87
N GLY A 150 6.13 -12.24 -1.14
CA GLY A 150 4.78 -12.11 -1.71
C GLY A 150 4.75 -12.04 -3.23
N LEU A 151 5.91 -11.89 -3.88
CA LEU A 151 5.97 -12.00 -5.33
C LEU A 151 5.65 -13.45 -5.70
N PRO A 152 4.67 -13.70 -6.60
CA PRO A 152 4.45 -15.04 -7.10
C PRO A 152 5.79 -15.54 -7.63
N ALA A 153 6.14 -16.80 -7.30
CA ALA A 153 7.29 -17.43 -7.89
C ALA A 153 7.20 -17.19 -9.41
N PRO A 154 8.28 -16.71 -10.06
CA PRO A 154 8.25 -16.56 -11.50
C PRO A 154 7.77 -17.90 -12.04
N PRO A 155 6.70 -17.94 -12.86
CA PRO A 155 6.19 -19.21 -13.36
C PRO A 155 7.38 -19.96 -13.93
N ASP A 156 7.50 -21.25 -13.61
CA ASP A 156 8.55 -22.11 -14.14
C ASP A 156 8.60 -21.86 -15.64
N ARG A 157 9.58 -21.05 -16.06
CA ARG A 157 9.85 -20.80 -17.47
C ARG A 157 10.57 -22.06 -17.92
N GLU A 158 9.82 -23.16 -18.06
CA GLU A 158 10.04 -23.99 -19.23
C GLU A 158 10.20 -23.02 -20.38
N ALA A 159 11.33 -23.10 -21.08
CA ALA A 159 11.72 -22.18 -22.13
C ALA A 159 10.67 -22.21 -23.25
N GLN A 160 9.55 -21.52 -23.03
CA GLN A 160 8.59 -21.24 -24.07
C GLN A 160 9.35 -20.35 -25.04
N PRO A 161 9.47 -20.76 -26.31
CA PRO A 161 10.06 -19.90 -27.32
C PRO A 161 9.33 -18.57 -27.24
N LEU A 162 10.11 -17.48 -27.22
CA LEU A 162 9.56 -16.13 -27.23
C LEU A 162 8.40 -16.10 -28.24
N PRO A 163 7.20 -15.65 -27.84
CA PRO A 163 6.13 -15.51 -28.81
C PRO A 163 6.68 -14.65 -29.96
N PRO A 164 6.40 -15.02 -31.22
CA PRO A 164 6.89 -14.25 -32.36
C PRO A 164 6.51 -12.79 -32.11
N LEU A 165 7.48 -11.88 -32.29
CA LEU A 165 7.28 -10.44 -32.11
C LEU A 165 5.94 -10.08 -32.75
N THR A 166 4.96 -9.72 -31.91
CA THR A 166 3.66 -9.29 -32.41
C THR A 166 3.93 -8.14 -33.38
N PRO A 167 3.47 -8.25 -34.63
CA PRO A 167 3.66 -7.18 -35.60
C PRO A 167 3.15 -5.88 -34.96
N ARG A 168 3.93 -4.79 -35.13
CA ARG A 168 3.52 -3.48 -34.61
C ARG A 168 2.05 -3.25 -35.00
N PRO A 169 1.21 -2.80 -34.06
CA PRO A 169 -0.18 -2.51 -34.38
C PRO A 169 -0.20 -1.61 -35.61
N ARG A 170 -0.96 -2.02 -36.63
CA ARG A 170 -1.12 -1.21 -37.83
C ARG A 170 -1.68 0.15 -37.40
N PRO A 171 -1.26 1.25 -38.03
CA PRO A 171 -1.86 2.56 -37.78
C PRO A 171 -3.39 2.44 -37.83
N TYR A 172 -4.06 3.01 -36.84
CA TYR A 172 -5.52 3.08 -36.87
C TYR A 172 -5.92 4.00 -38.03
N PRO A 173 -7.04 3.72 -38.72
CA PRO A 173 -7.44 4.49 -39.91
C PRO A 173 -7.63 5.99 -39.66
N TYR A 174 -7.77 6.40 -38.41
CA TYR A 174 -7.98 7.79 -37.99
C TYR A 174 -6.69 8.47 -37.48
N ASP A 175 -5.55 7.79 -37.53
CA ASP A 175 -4.27 8.35 -37.09
C ASP A 175 -3.79 9.52 -37.99
N ASP A 176 -4.25 9.54 -39.24
CA ASP A 176 -3.93 10.60 -40.21
C ASP A 176 -4.70 11.91 -39.93
N ASP A 177 -5.86 11.79 -39.27
CA ASP A 177 -6.74 12.92 -38.90
C ASP A 177 -6.39 13.55 -37.55
N LEU A 178 -5.40 13.01 -36.84
CA LEU A 178 -4.96 13.57 -35.56
C LEU A 178 -4.37 14.96 -35.74
N ASP A 179 -4.77 15.90 -34.90
CA ASP A 179 -4.16 17.22 -34.88
C ASP A 179 -2.68 17.15 -34.43
N PRO A 180 -1.87 18.20 -34.67
CA PRO A 180 -0.45 18.19 -34.33
C PRO A 180 -0.14 17.94 -32.85
N MET A 181 -1.07 18.29 -31.94
CA MET A 181 -0.91 18.12 -30.50
C MET A 181 -1.20 16.66 -30.09
N GLN A 182 -2.23 16.06 -30.69
CA GLN A 182 -2.60 14.64 -30.49
C GLN A 182 -1.53 13.69 -31.02
N ARG A 183 -0.91 14.00 -32.16
CA ARG A 183 0.25 13.23 -32.67
C ARG A 183 1.42 13.21 -31.70
N ARG A 184 1.79 14.38 -31.16
CA ARG A 184 2.85 14.48 -30.15
C ARG A 184 2.52 13.66 -28.90
N ALA A 185 1.29 13.74 -28.41
CA ALA A 185 0.85 12.99 -27.24
C ALA A 185 0.94 11.46 -27.49
N LYS A 186 0.48 11.00 -28.65
CA LYS A 186 0.58 9.59 -29.06
C LYS A 186 2.04 9.09 -29.09
N ASP A 187 2.95 9.86 -29.67
CA ASP A 187 4.36 9.46 -29.80
C ASP A 187 5.10 9.43 -28.45
N THR A 188 4.60 10.17 -27.45
CA THR A 188 5.17 10.16 -26.09
C THR A 188 4.70 9.00 -25.21
N VAL A 189 3.59 8.33 -25.53
CA VAL A 189 3.07 7.24 -24.71
C VAL A 189 3.65 5.90 -25.16
N ARG A 190 4.52 5.30 -24.33
CA ARG A 190 4.97 3.91 -24.49
C ARG A 190 4.07 2.97 -23.71
N GLY A 191 3.16 2.30 -24.40
CA GLY A 191 2.30 1.26 -23.83
C GLY A 191 0.89 1.25 -24.45
N PRO A 192 0.10 0.18 -24.24
CA PRO A 192 -1.26 0.11 -24.76
C PRO A 192 -2.16 1.14 -24.05
N VAL A 193 -2.58 2.18 -24.78
CA VAL A 193 -3.56 3.16 -24.31
C VAL A 193 -4.95 2.57 -24.47
N ARG A 194 -5.62 2.27 -23.36
CA ARG A 194 -7.05 1.94 -23.37
C ARG A 194 -7.84 3.23 -23.32
N VAL A 195 -8.47 3.59 -24.43
CA VAL A 195 -9.47 4.67 -24.46
C VAL A 195 -10.74 4.13 -23.80
N LEU A 196 -11.17 4.76 -22.70
CA LEU A 196 -12.49 4.50 -22.14
C LEU A 196 -13.51 5.22 -23.05
N ALA A 197 -14.38 4.45 -23.69
CA ALA A 197 -15.51 5.00 -24.44
C ALA A 197 -16.54 5.60 -23.45
N PRO A 198 -17.25 6.67 -23.84
CA PRO A 198 -18.28 7.29 -23.00
C PRO A 198 -19.47 6.37 -22.73
#